data_AF-A0A7R9KQH5-F1
#
_entry.id   AF-A0A7R9KQH5-F1
#
_cell.length_a   1.000
_cell.length_b   1.000
_cell.length_c   1.000
_cell.angle_alpha   90.00
_cell.angle_beta   90.00
_cell.angle_gamma   90.00
#
_symmetry.space_group_name_H-M   'P 1'
#
loop_
_entity.id
_entity.type
_entity.pdbx_description
1 polymer ?
#
loop_
_entity_poly.entity_id
_entity_poly.type
_entity_poly.pdbx_seq_one_letter_code
_entity_poly.pdbx_strand_id
1 'polypeptide(L)'
;SGSVYSSQKSACIGGIDIAPCWCSNETTVICDSQSLTDLTLETVLKKFDQALNSNVYVWNHPLHDTVLDTLYINNTSIVQLRPNVFANLRFKRVIIENAYNLRHIHSNAFNGTALDINVIAIRNTPLHEGPRNDLFVALNTLKHVRKIYLTNTSIYVIPSNAFVSLVNLEELHINDGQVRSIESMAFRDLPMLFRIRLTGNRIVSVGDLAFDLKSSGQLDNQVYIDLGYNHLNDWSFTGNPYSLAPVTKQALVISLQHNHVTVLKESIFYPLLTTNTDSSIGVEIDCNSCDNYWLIINNNMAKLIHILLIIIIIKISYQSPTPKRNNDQMIEYINSLNTTWKAGKNFDNFIPMGLNAMMDSNSQYESNARPLSDGTSDTDLIDEIPDQFDSRDQWPECQSIKQIRDQGHCGSCWAIATVAAISDRICIASGGKQQPEISLEDLLTCGHIGGCIIGNSPVRVWFHYIINGLVTGGDYDSHRGCKPYTIPPSDHTPVVYKPAPWCESTCIDGYNKTYANDKYYGSVVYGYRNNNREVQRDIMTNGPVVAIFDWWEDLEYYKSGVYHRVTDRPIGQHVIKIIGWGRESGVDYWLVANSFGPKWGDHGFFKIRRGINECSIEQNISAGLPKL
;
A
#
# COMPACT_ATOMS: atom_id res chain seq x y z
N SER A 1 27.54 -11.38 -51.22
CA SER A 1 28.70 -11.50 -50.30
C SER A 1 29.70 -10.42 -50.69
N GLY A 2 30.15 -9.50 -49.84
CA GLY A 2 29.95 -9.35 -48.41
C GLY A 2 30.22 -7.91 -47.94
N SER A 3 29.51 -7.57 -46.86
CA SER A 3 29.87 -6.67 -45.75
C SER A 3 30.64 -5.38 -46.03
N VAL A 4 29.90 -4.28 -46.12
CA VAL A 4 30.36 -2.98 -45.61
C VAL A 4 30.24 -3.03 -44.08
N TYR A 5 31.32 -3.39 -43.38
CA TYR A 5 31.41 -3.13 -41.94
C TYR A 5 31.61 -1.62 -41.77
N SER A 6 30.58 -0.92 -41.33
CA SER A 6 30.73 0.43 -40.77
C SER A 6 31.62 0.33 -39.54
N SER A 7 32.84 0.85 -39.61
CA SER A 7 33.68 1.00 -38.42
C SER A 7 33.00 2.01 -37.49
N GLN A 8 32.37 1.51 -36.43
CA GLN A 8 32.03 2.34 -35.27
C GLN A 8 33.33 2.95 -34.76
N LYS A 9 33.51 4.27 -34.96
CA LYS A 9 34.64 4.99 -34.37
C LYS A 9 34.43 4.99 -32.86
N SER A 10 35.34 4.40 -32.10
CA SER A 10 35.35 4.43 -30.65
C SER A 10 35.72 5.82 -30.13
N ALA A 11 35.02 6.31 -29.11
CA ALA A 11 35.20 7.67 -28.58
C ALA A 11 36.48 7.85 -27.74
N CYS A 12 37.14 6.75 -27.36
CA CYS A 12 38.36 6.74 -26.56
C CYS A 12 39.66 6.50 -27.36
N ILE A 13 39.62 6.60 -28.70
CA ILE A 13 40.84 6.47 -29.52
C ILE A 13 41.73 7.70 -29.31
N GLY A 14 42.84 7.55 -28.59
CA GLY A 14 43.86 8.59 -28.42
C GLY A 14 44.48 8.72 -27.03
N GLY A 15 43.98 8.01 -26.01
CA GLY A 15 44.62 7.94 -24.69
C GLY A 15 44.72 9.28 -23.96
N ILE A 16 43.79 10.22 -24.21
CA ILE A 16 43.80 11.51 -23.52
C ILE A 16 42.95 11.41 -22.25
N ASP A 17 43.64 11.33 -21.12
CA ASP A 17 43.03 11.40 -19.79
C ASP A 17 42.70 12.86 -19.46
N ILE A 18 41.46 13.13 -19.03
CA ILE A 18 41.05 14.45 -18.56
C ILE A 18 40.70 14.33 -17.09
N ALA A 19 41.69 14.54 -16.25
CA ALA A 19 41.51 14.49 -14.81
C ALA A 19 40.25 15.29 -14.39
N PRO A 20 39.29 14.66 -13.68
CA PRO A 20 39.40 13.38 -12.98
C PRO A 20 38.82 12.14 -13.72
N CYS A 21 38.54 12.22 -15.01
CA CYS A 21 38.00 11.11 -15.80
C CYS A 21 38.96 10.64 -16.91
N TRP A 22 39.01 9.34 -17.16
CA TRP A 22 39.88 8.74 -18.17
C TRP A 22 39.20 7.61 -18.92
N CYS A 23 39.76 7.25 -20.07
CA CYS A 23 39.32 6.10 -20.83
C CYS A 23 40.00 4.84 -20.32
N SER A 24 39.21 3.88 -19.85
CA SER A 24 39.74 2.55 -19.49
C SER A 24 40.01 1.71 -20.73
N ASN A 25 39.16 1.85 -21.74
CA ASN A 25 39.28 1.21 -23.05
C ASN A 25 38.54 2.05 -24.10
N GLU A 26 38.48 1.54 -25.33
CA GLU A 26 37.86 2.21 -26.47
C GLU A 26 36.39 2.62 -26.27
N THR A 27 35.66 2.03 -25.33
CA THR A 27 34.21 2.24 -25.17
C THR A 27 33.78 2.59 -23.74
N THR A 28 34.71 2.75 -22.79
CA THR A 28 34.43 2.96 -21.36
C THR A 28 35.13 4.19 -20.81
N VAL A 29 34.34 5.12 -20.29
CA VAL A 29 34.82 6.31 -19.57
C VAL A 29 34.63 6.11 -18.07
N ILE A 30 35.72 6.25 -17.31
CA ILE A 30 35.76 6.16 -15.85
C ILE A 30 35.94 7.56 -15.28
N CYS A 31 35.08 7.96 -14.35
CA CYS A 31 35.22 9.17 -13.54
C CYS A 31 35.42 8.77 -12.07
N ASP A 32 36.65 8.90 -11.57
CA ASP A 32 37.01 8.49 -10.21
C ASP A 32 37.93 9.53 -9.56
N SER A 33 37.36 10.31 -8.63
CA SER A 33 38.10 11.25 -7.79
C SER A 33 37.22 11.87 -6.70
N GLN A 34 37.75 11.96 -5.48
CA GLN A 34 37.15 12.71 -4.38
C GLN A 34 37.13 14.24 -4.62
N SER A 35 37.87 14.77 -5.59
CA SER A 35 37.81 16.20 -5.95
C SER A 35 36.63 16.54 -6.86
N LEU A 36 35.94 15.54 -7.40
CA LEU A 36 34.81 15.72 -8.29
C LEU A 36 33.56 16.08 -7.48
N THR A 37 33.42 17.38 -7.20
CA THR A 37 32.42 17.97 -6.29
C THR A 37 31.24 18.59 -7.04
N ASP A 38 31.47 19.06 -8.26
CA ASP A 38 30.44 19.54 -9.18
C ASP A 38 30.69 18.94 -10.56
N LEU A 39 29.71 18.18 -11.04
CA LEU A 39 29.80 17.43 -12.27
C LEU A 39 28.67 17.95 -13.14
N THR A 40 28.97 18.89 -14.03
CA THR A 40 28.30 18.83 -15.33
C THR A 40 29.12 17.81 -16.11
N LEU A 41 28.60 16.59 -16.27
CA LEU A 41 29.28 15.56 -17.07
C LEU A 41 29.54 16.10 -18.48
N GLU A 42 28.67 16.97 -18.94
CA GLU A 42 28.84 17.85 -20.09
C GLU A 42 30.18 18.62 -20.12
N THR A 43 30.68 19.18 -19.01
CA THR A 43 31.96 19.92 -19.00
C THR A 43 33.17 18.98 -19.10
N VAL A 44 33.09 17.82 -18.46
CA VAL A 44 34.11 16.77 -18.57
C VAL A 44 34.15 16.24 -20.01
N LEU A 45 32.99 15.99 -20.61
CA LEU A 45 32.87 15.47 -21.97
C LEU A 45 33.15 16.52 -23.04
N LYS A 46 32.82 17.80 -22.81
CA LYS A 46 33.26 18.93 -23.66
C LYS A 46 34.77 19.10 -23.64
N LYS A 47 35.42 18.93 -22.49
CA LYS A 47 36.89 18.90 -22.43
C LYS A 47 37.46 17.70 -23.21
N PHE A 48 36.76 16.56 -23.18
CA PHE A 48 37.08 15.36 -23.98
C PHE A 48 37.01 15.64 -25.47
N ASP A 49 35.96 16.33 -25.91
CA ASP A 49 35.76 16.78 -27.29
C ASP A 49 36.84 17.79 -27.74
N GLN A 50 37.25 18.69 -26.84
CA GLN A 50 38.34 19.65 -27.09
C GLN A 50 39.72 18.99 -27.15
N ALA A 51 39.98 17.94 -26.36
CA ALA A 51 41.26 17.26 -26.30
C ALA A 51 41.56 16.40 -27.55
N LEU A 52 40.52 15.83 -28.17
CA LEU A 52 40.63 15.04 -29.41
C LEU A 52 40.99 15.88 -30.65
N ASN A 53 41.16 17.21 -30.52
CA ASN A 53 41.53 18.16 -31.58
C ASN A 53 43.04 18.42 -31.74
N SER A 54 43.89 17.40 -31.63
CA SER A 54 45.26 17.50 -32.12
C SER A 54 45.52 16.50 -33.26
N ASN A 55 45.32 16.99 -34.49
CA ASN A 55 45.76 16.45 -35.79
C ASN A 55 44.86 15.49 -36.58
N VAL A 56 43.52 15.59 -36.50
CA VAL A 56 42.65 15.00 -37.54
C VAL A 56 41.61 16.02 -37.99
N TYR A 57 41.85 16.64 -39.15
CA TYR A 57 40.80 17.38 -39.86
C TYR A 57 39.73 16.38 -40.32
N VAL A 58 38.54 16.42 -39.71
CA VAL A 58 37.31 15.92 -40.34
C VAL A 58 36.32 17.07 -40.41
N TRP A 59 36.12 17.56 -41.62
CA TRP A 59 35.04 18.45 -42.02
C TRP A 59 33.67 17.85 -41.67
N ASN A 60 32.80 18.64 -41.03
CA ASN A 60 31.33 18.55 -41.06
C ASN A 60 30.68 17.15 -41.03
N HIS A 61 30.93 16.38 -39.99
CA HIS A 61 29.97 15.37 -39.53
C HIS A 61 29.77 15.52 -38.02
N PRO A 62 28.53 15.74 -37.52
CA PRO A 62 28.29 15.77 -36.09
C PRO A 62 28.61 14.37 -35.52
N LEU A 63 29.01 14.32 -34.25
CA LEU A 63 29.23 13.11 -33.44
C LEU A 63 27.95 12.26 -33.23
N HIS A 64 27.08 12.11 -34.23
CA HIS A 64 25.83 11.35 -34.13
C HIS A 64 26.02 9.83 -34.03
N ASP A 65 27.21 9.30 -34.39
CA ASP A 65 27.47 7.86 -34.48
C ASP A 65 28.48 7.31 -33.46
N THR A 66 29.01 8.13 -32.55
CA THR A 66 29.93 7.69 -31.47
C THR A 66 29.13 7.33 -30.21
N VAL A 67 28.76 6.04 -30.07
CA VAL A 67 28.11 5.54 -28.85
C VAL A 67 29.19 5.09 -27.87
N LEU A 68 29.29 5.75 -26.71
CA LEU A 68 30.05 5.22 -25.58
C LEU A 68 29.27 4.04 -25.00
N ASP A 69 29.90 2.88 -24.79
CA ASP A 69 29.17 1.72 -24.27
C ASP A 69 28.85 1.89 -22.77
N THR A 70 29.76 2.50 -22.00
CA THR A 70 29.63 2.59 -20.54
C THR A 70 30.15 3.92 -19.99
N LEU A 71 29.31 4.57 -19.19
CA LEU A 71 29.71 5.60 -18.23
C LEU A 71 29.88 4.96 -16.85
N TYR A 72 31.07 5.05 -16.27
CA TYR A 72 31.38 4.53 -14.94
C TYR A 72 31.78 5.66 -13.99
N ILE A 73 31.01 5.86 -12.92
CA ILE A 73 31.24 6.87 -11.88
C ILE A 73 31.61 6.12 -10.59
N ASN A 74 32.79 6.37 -10.04
CA ASN A 74 33.27 5.69 -8.84
C ASN A 74 33.89 6.66 -7.83
N ASN A 75 33.69 6.41 -6.53
CA ASN A 75 34.42 7.09 -5.44
C ASN A 75 34.51 8.63 -5.61
N THR A 76 33.35 9.24 -5.89
CA THR A 76 33.25 10.68 -6.13
C THR A 76 32.71 11.44 -4.91
N SER A 77 32.93 12.75 -4.88
CA SER A 77 32.32 13.66 -3.89
C SER A 77 31.03 14.31 -4.39
N ILE A 78 30.41 13.76 -5.44
CA ILE A 78 29.13 14.23 -5.95
C ILE A 78 28.06 13.98 -4.88
N VAL A 79 27.33 15.03 -4.51
CA VAL A 79 26.24 14.92 -3.54
C VAL A 79 24.89 14.65 -4.22
N GLN A 80 24.68 15.20 -5.42
CA GLN A 80 23.43 15.05 -6.17
C GLN A 80 23.67 15.03 -7.68
N LEU A 81 22.84 14.29 -8.42
CA LEU A 81 22.74 14.42 -9.87
C LEU A 81 21.69 15.49 -10.21
N ARG A 82 22.16 16.60 -10.80
CA ARG A 82 21.33 17.75 -11.16
C ARG A 82 20.47 17.46 -12.41
N PRO A 83 19.40 18.24 -12.64
CA PRO A 83 18.62 18.17 -13.88
C PRO A 83 19.49 18.23 -15.13
N ASN A 84 19.15 17.42 -16.14
CA ASN A 84 19.78 17.39 -17.46
C ASN A 84 21.30 17.16 -17.44
N VAL A 85 21.87 16.60 -16.35
CA VAL A 85 23.32 16.42 -16.21
C VAL A 85 23.91 15.50 -17.29
N PHE A 86 23.06 14.63 -17.86
CA PHE A 86 23.43 13.73 -18.94
C PHE A 86 22.88 14.14 -20.32
N ALA A 87 22.28 15.34 -20.44
CA ALA A 87 21.68 15.77 -21.69
C ALA A 87 22.68 15.76 -22.85
N ASN A 88 22.22 15.33 -24.03
CA ASN A 88 23.01 15.19 -25.26
C ASN A 88 24.08 14.09 -25.23
N LEU A 89 24.18 13.31 -24.16
CA LEU A 89 25.10 12.19 -24.07
C LEU A 89 24.41 10.88 -24.48
N ARG A 90 25.19 9.96 -25.06
CA ARG A 90 24.72 8.64 -25.50
C ARG A 90 25.55 7.55 -24.84
N PHE A 91 24.90 6.77 -23.98
CA PHE A 91 25.48 5.60 -23.33
C PHE A 91 24.55 4.40 -23.42
N LYS A 92 25.10 3.18 -23.52
CA LYS A 92 24.30 1.94 -23.34
C LYS A 92 24.19 1.53 -21.88
N ARG A 93 25.18 1.89 -21.07
CA ARG A 93 25.29 1.50 -19.66
C ARG A 93 25.71 2.68 -18.79
N VAL A 94 25.04 2.84 -17.66
CA VAL A 94 25.43 3.79 -16.59
C VAL A 94 25.71 2.99 -15.33
N ILE A 95 26.92 3.09 -14.80
CA ILE A 95 27.36 2.39 -13.60
C ILE A 95 27.86 3.42 -12.59
N ILE A 96 27.28 3.42 -11.40
CA ILE A 96 27.67 4.29 -10.28
C ILE A 96 28.00 3.39 -9.08
N GLU A 97 29.25 3.41 -8.63
CA GLU A 97 29.72 2.55 -7.54
C GLU A 97 30.47 3.36 -6.47
N ASN A 98 30.33 2.96 -5.21
CA ASN A 98 31.06 3.54 -4.08
C ASN A 98 30.99 5.08 -4.00
N ALA A 99 29.89 5.66 -4.51
CA ALA A 99 29.64 7.10 -4.48
C ALA A 99 29.05 7.47 -3.11
N TYR A 100 29.85 7.31 -2.04
CA TYR A 100 29.38 7.44 -0.65
C TYR A 100 28.85 8.82 -0.26
N ASN A 101 29.01 9.84 -1.12
CA ASN A 101 28.47 11.18 -0.93
C ASN A 101 27.16 11.42 -1.71
N LEU A 102 26.84 10.60 -2.71
CA LEU A 102 25.65 10.78 -3.54
C LEU A 102 24.40 10.39 -2.75
N ARG A 103 23.52 11.37 -2.50
CA ARG A 103 22.28 11.21 -1.72
C ARG A 103 21.02 11.33 -2.57
N HIS A 104 21.09 12.03 -3.70
CA HIS A 104 19.90 12.40 -4.47
C HIS A 104 20.15 12.37 -5.98
N ILE A 105 19.18 11.85 -6.72
CA ILE A 105 19.11 11.96 -8.18
C ILE A 105 17.84 12.74 -8.49
N HIS A 106 17.97 13.91 -9.09
CA HIS A 106 16.81 14.71 -9.46
C HIS A 106 15.98 14.00 -10.54
N SER A 107 14.65 14.14 -10.47
CA SER A 107 13.68 13.62 -11.46
C SER A 107 14.01 13.87 -12.94
N ASN A 108 14.77 14.93 -13.26
CA ASN A 108 15.14 15.30 -14.62
C ASN A 108 16.61 14.99 -14.94
N ALA A 109 17.34 14.26 -14.09
CA ALA A 109 18.77 14.04 -14.27
C ALA A 109 19.11 13.37 -15.62
N PHE A 110 18.27 12.44 -16.07
CA PHE A 110 18.43 11.73 -17.35
C PHE A 110 17.64 12.34 -18.51
N ASN A 111 17.02 13.51 -18.34
CA ASN A 111 16.29 14.15 -19.41
C ASN A 111 17.23 14.62 -20.54
N GLY A 112 16.83 14.43 -21.79
CA GLY A 112 17.64 14.75 -22.98
C GLY A 112 18.82 13.81 -23.23
N THR A 113 19.02 12.78 -22.39
CA THR A 113 19.97 11.68 -22.64
C THR A 113 19.39 10.76 -23.71
N ALA A 114 20.20 10.29 -24.66
CA ALA A 114 19.69 9.49 -25.78
C ALA A 114 19.05 8.18 -25.34
N LEU A 115 18.13 7.73 -26.19
CA LEU A 115 17.20 6.61 -26.06
C LEU A 115 17.86 5.22 -25.87
N ASP A 116 19.18 5.09 -25.70
CA ASP A 116 19.88 3.79 -25.85
C ASP A 116 20.35 3.15 -24.53
N ILE A 117 20.09 3.78 -23.37
CA ILE A 117 20.49 3.21 -22.06
C ILE A 117 19.69 1.92 -21.82
N ASN A 118 20.41 0.80 -21.81
CA ASN A 118 19.87 -0.54 -21.60
C ASN A 118 20.12 -1.03 -20.16
N VAL A 119 21.25 -0.64 -19.55
CA VAL A 119 21.61 -1.04 -18.18
C VAL A 119 21.90 0.17 -17.31
N ILE A 120 21.31 0.20 -16.12
CA ILE A 120 21.72 1.11 -15.04
C ILE A 120 22.06 0.29 -13.79
N ALA A 121 23.22 0.56 -13.21
CA ALA A 121 23.69 -0.07 -11.99
C ALA A 121 24.15 0.99 -10.98
N ILE A 122 23.59 0.97 -9.78
CA ILE A 122 23.97 1.84 -8.66
C ILE A 122 24.29 0.92 -7.48
N ARG A 123 25.54 0.96 -6.99
CA ARG A 123 26.01 0.08 -5.91
C ARG A 123 26.73 0.86 -4.82
N ASN A 124 26.60 0.39 -3.58
CA ASN A 124 27.31 0.95 -2.41
C ASN A 124 27.18 2.49 -2.34
N THR A 125 25.97 2.97 -2.56
CA THR A 125 25.67 4.39 -2.65
C THR A 125 24.47 4.65 -1.76
N PRO A 126 24.54 5.53 -0.74
CA PRO A 126 23.46 5.79 0.22
C PRO A 126 22.37 6.69 -0.40
N LEU A 127 21.88 6.26 -1.56
CA LEU A 127 20.85 6.90 -2.35
C LEU A 127 19.48 6.55 -1.75
N HIS A 128 18.68 7.57 -1.49
CA HIS A 128 17.28 7.44 -1.08
C HIS A 128 16.35 7.74 -2.26
N GLU A 129 15.06 7.43 -2.12
CA GLU A 129 14.02 7.74 -3.12
C GLU A 129 13.91 9.24 -3.45
N GLY A 130 14.31 10.10 -2.51
CA GLY A 130 14.25 11.57 -2.64
C GLY A 130 12.83 12.14 -2.42
N PRO A 131 12.71 13.47 -2.36
CA PRO A 131 11.41 14.12 -2.27
C PRO A 131 10.54 13.73 -3.47
N ARG A 132 9.26 13.40 -3.23
CA ARG A 132 8.30 13.01 -4.28
C ARG A 132 8.76 11.85 -5.17
N ASN A 133 9.57 10.92 -4.65
CA ASN A 133 10.07 9.74 -5.37
C ASN A 133 10.92 10.11 -6.61
N ASP A 134 11.65 11.22 -6.56
CA ASP A 134 12.50 11.74 -7.64
C ASP A 134 13.37 10.68 -8.32
N LEU A 135 13.95 9.73 -7.57
CA LEU A 135 14.73 8.63 -8.12
C LEU A 135 13.91 7.80 -9.13
N PHE A 136 12.72 7.36 -8.73
CA PHE A 136 11.86 6.55 -9.57
C PHE A 136 11.30 7.35 -10.76
N VAL A 137 11.02 8.64 -10.55
CA VAL A 137 10.66 9.55 -11.66
C VAL A 137 11.79 9.63 -12.69
N ALA A 138 13.03 9.78 -12.23
CA ALA A 138 14.21 9.83 -13.11
C ALA A 138 14.43 8.49 -13.85
N LEU A 139 14.25 7.35 -13.18
CA LEU A 139 14.36 6.04 -13.82
C LEU A 139 13.29 5.85 -14.90
N ASN A 140 12.05 6.30 -14.66
CA ASN A 140 10.94 6.20 -15.61
C ASN A 140 11.14 7.01 -16.91
N THR A 141 12.14 7.89 -16.98
CA THR A 141 12.51 8.56 -18.24
C THR A 141 13.31 7.64 -19.18
N LEU A 142 13.88 6.54 -18.68
CA LEU A 142 14.76 5.62 -19.42
C LEU A 142 13.99 4.51 -20.14
N LYS A 143 13.19 4.85 -21.16
CA LYS A 143 12.22 3.93 -21.81
C LYS A 143 12.80 2.65 -22.46
N HIS A 144 14.11 2.57 -22.69
CA HIS A 144 14.77 1.44 -23.34
C HIS A 144 15.59 0.58 -22.36
N VAL A 145 15.54 0.91 -21.07
CA VAL A 145 16.25 0.13 -20.05
C VAL A 145 15.67 -1.28 -19.98
N ARG A 146 16.55 -2.28 -19.95
CA ARG A 146 16.19 -3.68 -19.75
C ARG A 146 16.65 -4.21 -18.40
N LYS A 147 17.72 -3.65 -17.83
CA LYS A 147 18.28 -4.12 -16.57
C LYS A 147 18.56 -2.99 -15.60
N ILE A 148 17.99 -3.09 -14.40
CA ILE A 148 18.22 -2.15 -13.30
C ILE A 148 18.83 -2.91 -12.12
N TYR A 149 19.96 -2.42 -11.61
CA TYR A 149 20.62 -2.94 -10.41
C TYR A 149 20.77 -1.81 -9.38
N LEU A 150 20.13 -1.93 -8.23
CA LEU A 150 20.22 -1.01 -7.08
C LEU A 150 20.66 -1.83 -5.87
N THR A 151 21.97 -1.94 -5.64
CA THR A 151 22.52 -2.81 -4.58
C THR A 151 23.10 -1.97 -3.45
N ASN A 152 22.78 -2.32 -2.21
CA ASN A 152 23.28 -1.60 -1.03
C ASN A 152 23.02 -0.08 -1.15
N THR A 153 21.74 0.24 -1.33
CA THR A 153 21.20 1.61 -1.37
C THR A 153 20.35 1.87 -0.13
N SER A 154 20.01 3.13 0.11
CA SER A 154 19.22 3.56 1.27
C SER A 154 17.74 3.79 0.95
N ILE A 155 17.24 3.21 -0.16
CA ILE A 155 15.82 3.23 -0.53
C ILE A 155 15.02 2.57 0.60
N TYR A 156 14.01 3.27 1.11
CA TYR A 156 13.19 2.78 2.22
C TYR A 156 11.85 2.21 1.74
N VAL A 157 11.25 2.81 0.71
CA VAL A 157 9.97 2.37 0.14
C VAL A 157 10.10 2.24 -1.37
N ILE A 158 9.51 1.17 -1.94
CA ILE A 158 9.26 1.08 -3.38
C ILE A 158 7.81 1.55 -3.61
N PRO A 159 7.60 2.74 -4.19
CA PRO A 159 6.29 3.34 -4.26
C PRO A 159 5.40 2.69 -5.33
N SER A 160 4.10 2.99 -5.29
CA SER A 160 3.18 2.60 -6.36
C SER A 160 3.65 3.12 -7.71
N ASN A 161 3.52 2.31 -8.76
CA ASN A 161 3.93 2.65 -10.13
C ASN A 161 5.42 3.01 -10.27
N ALA A 162 6.29 2.54 -9.37
CA ALA A 162 7.72 2.86 -9.34
C ALA A 162 8.42 2.72 -10.70
N PHE A 163 7.99 1.77 -11.54
CA PHE A 163 8.61 1.44 -12.82
C PHE A 163 7.63 1.43 -14.00
N VAL A 164 6.40 1.94 -13.84
CA VAL A 164 5.27 1.75 -14.78
C VAL A 164 5.57 2.10 -16.24
N SER A 165 6.54 2.97 -16.50
CA SER A 165 6.92 3.39 -17.84
C SER A 165 7.93 2.48 -18.55
N LEU A 166 8.49 1.48 -17.87
CA LEU A 166 9.63 0.71 -18.32
C LEU A 166 9.22 -0.61 -18.97
N VAL A 167 8.41 -0.52 -20.02
CA VAL A 167 7.79 -1.69 -20.68
C VAL A 167 8.80 -2.73 -21.23
N ASN A 168 10.06 -2.33 -21.45
CA ASN A 168 11.15 -3.18 -21.92
C ASN A 168 12.01 -3.77 -20.79
N LEU A 169 11.69 -3.49 -19.52
CA LEU A 169 12.47 -3.96 -18.37
C LEU A 169 12.36 -5.48 -18.26
N GLU A 170 13.50 -6.16 -18.25
CA GLU A 170 13.65 -7.62 -18.22
C GLU A 170 14.08 -8.13 -16.84
N GLU A 171 15.01 -7.41 -16.20
CA GLU A 171 15.57 -7.78 -14.89
C GLU A 171 15.64 -6.56 -13.95
N LEU A 172 15.10 -6.71 -12.75
CA LEU A 172 15.16 -5.72 -11.69
C LEU A 172 15.78 -6.32 -10.43
N HIS A 173 16.84 -5.71 -9.93
CA HIS A 173 17.54 -6.16 -8.73
C HIS A 173 17.65 -4.97 -7.78
N ILE A 174 17.01 -5.05 -6.62
CA ILE A 174 17.09 -4.06 -5.55
C ILE A 174 17.48 -4.83 -4.29
N ASN A 175 18.78 -5.03 -4.06
CA ASN A 175 19.30 -6.01 -3.09
C ASN A 175 20.13 -5.36 -1.98
N ASP A 176 20.27 -6.06 -0.86
CA ASP A 176 21.20 -5.73 0.24
C ASP A 176 21.01 -4.30 0.78
N GLY A 177 19.79 -3.77 0.68
CA GLY A 177 19.45 -2.38 0.94
C GLY A 177 18.66 -2.17 2.24
N GLN A 178 17.86 -1.12 2.26
CA GLN A 178 17.05 -0.70 3.41
C GLN A 178 15.55 -0.76 3.13
N VAL A 179 15.13 -1.39 2.02
CA VAL A 179 13.73 -1.40 1.62
C VAL A 179 12.90 -2.08 2.71
N ARG A 180 11.93 -1.35 3.26
CA ARG A 180 11.04 -1.82 4.31
C ARG A 180 9.66 -2.19 3.79
N SER A 181 9.18 -1.51 2.76
CA SER A 181 7.85 -1.78 2.20
C SER A 181 7.82 -1.62 0.68
N ILE A 182 7.02 -2.47 0.05
CA ILE A 182 6.63 -2.36 -1.36
C ILE A 182 5.17 -1.91 -1.38
N GLU A 183 4.86 -0.80 -2.02
CA GLU A 183 3.50 -0.31 -2.16
C GLU A 183 2.73 -1.06 -3.25
N SER A 184 1.40 -0.90 -3.27
CA SER A 184 0.52 -1.54 -4.24
C SER A 184 0.89 -1.16 -5.68
N MET A 185 0.79 -2.09 -6.62
CA MET A 185 1.08 -1.86 -8.05
C MET A 185 2.50 -1.32 -8.33
N ALA A 186 3.47 -1.53 -7.43
CA ALA A 186 4.83 -1.05 -7.59
C ALA A 186 5.50 -1.48 -8.91
N PHE A 187 5.26 -2.73 -9.35
CA PHE A 187 5.83 -3.33 -10.55
C PHE A 187 4.77 -3.55 -11.65
N ARG A 188 3.70 -2.76 -11.67
CA ARG A 188 2.59 -2.97 -12.60
C ARG A 188 2.96 -2.68 -14.07
N ASP A 189 2.34 -3.42 -14.99
CA ASP A 189 2.39 -3.20 -16.44
C ASP A 189 3.82 -3.28 -17.02
N LEU A 190 4.59 -4.26 -16.55
CA LEU A 190 5.96 -4.56 -16.97
C LEU A 190 6.02 -5.87 -17.76
N PRO A 191 5.56 -5.88 -19.03
CA PRO A 191 5.30 -7.10 -19.78
C PRO A 191 6.54 -7.94 -20.09
N MET A 192 7.72 -7.33 -20.11
CA MET A 192 8.99 -8.01 -20.39
C MET A 192 9.72 -8.49 -19.13
N LEU A 193 9.23 -8.13 -17.94
CA LEU A 193 9.93 -8.36 -16.68
C LEU A 193 9.75 -9.80 -16.25
N PHE A 194 10.84 -10.57 -16.24
CA PHE A 194 10.82 -11.98 -15.83
C PHE A 194 11.63 -12.25 -14.56
N ARG A 195 12.40 -11.28 -14.07
CA ARG A 195 13.20 -11.43 -12.85
C ARG A 195 13.14 -10.21 -11.96
N ILE A 196 12.70 -10.42 -10.73
CA ILE A 196 12.72 -9.43 -9.66
C ILE A 196 13.51 -10.01 -8.49
N ARG A 197 14.58 -9.35 -8.09
CA ARG A 197 15.33 -9.69 -6.88
C ARG A 197 15.25 -8.53 -5.89
N LEU A 198 14.81 -8.85 -4.69
CA LEU A 198 14.61 -7.96 -3.55
C LEU A 198 15.28 -8.53 -2.30
N THR A 199 16.30 -9.37 -2.50
CA THR A 199 16.95 -10.15 -1.44
C THR A 199 17.81 -9.29 -0.52
N GLY A 200 17.91 -9.65 0.75
CA GLY A 200 18.79 -8.97 1.71
C GLY A 200 18.32 -7.56 2.10
N ASN A 201 17.03 -7.24 1.96
CA ASN A 201 16.46 -5.98 2.43
C ASN A 201 15.84 -6.15 3.83
N ARG A 202 14.94 -5.24 4.21
CA ARG A 202 14.23 -5.23 5.49
C ARG A 202 12.73 -5.25 5.29
N ILE A 203 12.27 -5.90 4.21
CA ILE A 203 10.88 -5.82 3.77
C ILE A 203 10.01 -6.50 4.82
N VAL A 204 9.04 -5.75 5.34
CA VAL A 204 8.03 -6.23 6.29
C VAL A 204 6.63 -6.24 5.67
N SER A 205 6.42 -5.57 4.54
CA SER A 205 5.12 -5.50 3.88
C SER A 205 5.23 -5.37 2.36
N VAL A 206 4.34 -6.08 1.66
CA VAL A 206 4.19 -6.09 0.20
C VAL A 206 2.73 -5.78 -0.12
N GLY A 207 2.51 -4.68 -0.84
CA GLY A 207 1.20 -4.15 -1.20
C GLY A 207 0.47 -4.96 -2.28
N ASP A 208 -0.81 -4.63 -2.48
CA ASP A 208 -1.69 -5.33 -3.40
C ASP A 208 -1.25 -5.19 -4.84
N LEU A 209 -1.35 -6.28 -5.61
CA LEU A 209 -0.98 -6.28 -7.02
C LEU A 209 0.43 -5.73 -7.25
N ALA A 210 1.30 -5.74 -6.22
CA ALA A 210 2.65 -5.19 -6.33
C ALA A 210 3.36 -5.77 -7.55
N PHE A 211 3.10 -7.04 -7.86
CA PHE A 211 3.63 -7.77 -9.00
C PHE A 211 2.59 -8.02 -10.12
N ASP A 212 1.68 -7.07 -10.42
CA ASP A 212 0.77 -7.16 -11.59
C ASP A 212 1.49 -6.90 -12.92
N LEU A 213 2.29 -7.88 -13.35
CA LEU A 213 3.20 -7.74 -14.49
C LEU A 213 2.54 -7.70 -15.88
N LYS A 214 1.22 -7.94 -15.99
CA LYS A 214 0.45 -8.10 -17.26
C LYS A 214 1.32 -8.58 -18.44
N SER A 215 1.53 -9.90 -18.55
CA SER A 215 2.36 -10.50 -19.59
C SER A 215 1.87 -10.17 -21.00
N SER A 216 2.77 -9.68 -21.88
CA SER A 216 2.46 -9.44 -23.29
C SER A 216 2.68 -10.70 -24.15
N GLY A 217 2.14 -11.86 -23.74
CA GLY A 217 1.98 -13.04 -24.62
C GLY A 217 3.22 -13.57 -25.36
N GLN A 218 4.44 -13.14 -25.01
CA GLN A 218 5.67 -13.51 -25.69
C GLN A 218 6.75 -13.88 -24.67
N LEU A 219 7.34 -15.06 -24.91
CA LEU A 219 8.46 -15.73 -24.25
C LEU A 219 8.08 -16.81 -23.21
N ASP A 220 8.63 -18.00 -23.44
CA ASP A 220 8.60 -19.23 -22.62
C ASP A 220 9.34 -19.09 -21.27
N ASN A 221 9.61 -17.86 -20.80
CA ASN A 221 10.45 -17.62 -19.64
C ASN A 221 9.64 -17.66 -18.34
N GLN A 222 10.15 -18.41 -17.36
CA GLN A 222 9.65 -18.46 -15.99
C GLN A 222 9.82 -17.10 -15.30
N VAL A 223 8.79 -16.63 -14.60
CA VAL A 223 8.86 -15.42 -13.76
C VAL A 223 9.47 -15.78 -12.42
N TYR A 224 10.53 -15.10 -12.02
CA TYR A 224 11.27 -15.34 -10.78
C TYR A 224 11.23 -14.11 -9.86
N ILE A 225 10.62 -14.25 -8.69
CA ILE A 225 10.53 -13.22 -7.65
C ILE A 225 11.29 -13.71 -6.42
N ASP A 226 12.37 -13.02 -6.06
CA ASP A 226 13.18 -13.36 -4.88
C ASP A 226 13.02 -12.31 -3.79
N LEU A 227 12.33 -12.72 -2.72
CA LEU A 227 12.10 -11.96 -1.51
C LEU A 227 12.87 -12.57 -0.32
N GLY A 228 13.89 -13.40 -0.59
CA GLY A 228 14.68 -14.04 0.45
C GLY A 228 15.41 -13.04 1.35
N TYR A 229 15.78 -13.46 2.55
CA TYR A 229 16.56 -12.66 3.51
C TYR A 229 15.92 -11.29 3.80
N ASN A 230 14.63 -11.29 4.13
CA ASN A 230 13.87 -10.11 4.51
C ASN A 230 13.23 -10.30 5.91
N HIS A 231 12.33 -9.41 6.31
CA HIS A 231 11.59 -9.48 7.58
C HIS A 231 10.10 -9.80 7.36
N LEU A 232 9.78 -10.54 6.30
CA LEU A 232 8.41 -10.92 5.98
C LEU A 232 7.88 -11.91 7.03
N ASN A 233 6.61 -11.78 7.40
CA ASN A 233 5.86 -12.64 8.30
C ASN A 233 4.47 -12.94 7.70
N ASP A 234 3.62 -13.67 8.43
CA ASP A 234 2.29 -14.12 7.98
C ASP A 234 1.32 -13.00 7.56
N TRP A 235 1.63 -11.76 7.91
CA TRP A 235 0.86 -10.54 7.60
C TRP A 235 1.55 -9.64 6.58
N SER A 236 2.74 -10.01 6.11
CA SER A 236 3.52 -9.17 5.20
C SER A 236 2.98 -9.12 3.78
N PHE A 237 2.08 -10.02 3.42
CA PHE A 237 1.41 -10.02 2.13
C PHE A 237 -0.01 -9.52 2.34
N THR A 238 -0.22 -8.23 2.06
CA THR A 238 -1.55 -7.63 2.12
C THR A 238 -2.31 -8.05 0.87
N GLY A 239 -3.52 -8.58 1.04
CA GLY A 239 -4.33 -8.99 -0.09
C GLY A 239 -3.65 -9.98 -1.04
N ASN A 240 -3.79 -9.71 -2.33
CA ASN A 240 -3.34 -10.54 -3.42
C ASN A 240 -2.14 -9.88 -4.13
N PRO A 241 -0.92 -9.96 -3.56
CA PRO A 241 0.26 -9.28 -4.09
C PRO A 241 0.70 -9.82 -5.46
N TYR A 242 0.23 -11.01 -5.86
CA TYR A 242 0.61 -11.72 -7.07
C TYR A 242 -0.53 -11.85 -8.09
N SER A 243 -1.42 -10.84 -8.18
CA SER A 243 -2.39 -10.78 -9.27
C SER A 243 -1.73 -10.49 -10.60
N LEU A 244 -1.08 -11.52 -11.13
CA LEU A 244 -0.72 -11.61 -12.52
C LEU A 244 -2.04 -11.80 -13.28
N ALA A 245 -2.39 -10.85 -14.16
CA ALA A 245 -3.33 -11.12 -15.26
C ALA A 245 -2.95 -12.46 -15.93
N PRO A 246 -3.91 -13.25 -16.45
CA PRO A 246 -3.70 -14.66 -16.83
C PRO A 246 -2.34 -14.85 -17.48
N VAL A 247 -1.43 -15.42 -16.69
CA VAL A 247 -0.08 -15.71 -17.12
C VAL A 247 -0.25 -16.74 -18.22
N THR A 248 -0.16 -16.32 -19.47
CA THR A 248 -0.23 -17.25 -20.57
C THR A 248 0.98 -18.18 -20.46
N LYS A 249 0.77 -19.39 -19.92
CA LYS A 249 1.68 -20.55 -19.90
C LYS A 249 3.01 -20.44 -19.11
N GLN A 250 3.30 -19.36 -18.39
CA GLN A 250 4.60 -19.22 -17.70
C GLN A 250 4.55 -19.79 -16.26
N ALA A 251 5.61 -20.48 -15.85
CA ALA A 251 5.79 -20.90 -14.46
C ALA A 251 6.21 -19.70 -13.59
N LEU A 252 5.78 -19.68 -12.33
CA LEU A 252 6.13 -18.66 -11.34
C LEU A 252 6.96 -19.29 -10.22
N VAL A 253 8.09 -18.68 -9.89
CA VAL A 253 8.93 -19.08 -8.76
C VAL A 253 9.01 -17.91 -7.79
N ILE A 254 8.68 -18.19 -6.53
CA ILE A 254 8.79 -17.23 -5.44
C ILE A 254 9.74 -17.80 -4.39
N SER A 255 10.83 -17.09 -4.13
CA SER A 255 11.75 -17.38 -3.02
C SER A 255 11.38 -16.53 -1.81
N LEU A 256 11.07 -17.20 -0.69
CA LEU A 256 10.79 -16.61 0.62
C LEU A 256 11.80 -17.05 1.69
N GLN A 257 12.92 -17.65 1.26
CA GLN A 257 13.94 -18.18 2.17
C GLN A 257 14.39 -17.14 3.21
N HIS A 258 14.71 -17.60 4.41
CA HIS A 258 15.23 -16.72 5.48
C HIS A 258 14.34 -15.49 5.78
N ASN A 259 13.02 -15.72 5.88
CA ASN A 259 12.04 -14.79 6.43
C ASN A 259 11.42 -15.36 7.72
N HIS A 260 10.44 -14.66 8.29
CA HIS A 260 9.63 -15.05 9.45
C HIS A 260 8.22 -15.52 9.07
N VAL A 261 8.02 -15.96 7.82
CA VAL A 261 6.74 -16.49 7.34
C VAL A 261 6.60 -17.93 7.82
N THR A 262 5.54 -18.19 8.58
CA THR A 262 5.17 -19.51 9.11
C THR A 262 3.97 -20.11 8.39
N VAL A 263 3.04 -19.28 7.92
CA VAL A 263 1.82 -19.71 7.21
C VAL A 263 1.63 -18.92 5.93
N LEU A 264 1.52 -19.62 4.81
CA LEU A 264 1.16 -19.03 3.51
C LEU A 264 -0.34 -19.16 3.27
N LYS A 265 -1.06 -18.04 3.25
CA LYS A 265 -2.51 -18.00 3.00
C LYS A 265 -2.82 -18.17 1.52
N GLU A 266 -3.89 -18.90 1.20
CA GLU A 266 -4.39 -19.09 -0.17
C GLU A 266 -4.68 -17.77 -0.90
N SER A 267 -5.12 -16.73 -0.17
CA SER A 267 -5.42 -15.40 -0.70
C SER A 267 -4.25 -14.77 -1.46
N ILE A 268 -3.02 -15.14 -1.11
CA ILE A 268 -1.79 -14.70 -1.77
C ILE A 268 -1.71 -15.25 -3.21
N PHE A 269 -2.37 -16.39 -3.48
CA PHE A 269 -2.35 -17.13 -4.76
C PHE A 269 -3.70 -17.16 -5.49
N TYR A 270 -4.74 -16.53 -4.93
CA TYR A 270 -6.10 -16.53 -5.50
C TYR A 270 -6.22 -16.17 -7.01
N PRO A 271 -5.44 -15.24 -7.60
CA PRO A 271 -5.57 -14.89 -9.01
C PRO A 271 -4.91 -15.94 -9.91
N LEU A 272 -3.92 -16.68 -9.39
CA LEU A 272 -3.28 -17.81 -10.07
C LEU A 272 -4.18 -19.05 -10.05
N LEU A 273 -5.01 -19.19 -9.00
CA LEU A 273 -5.94 -20.30 -8.82
C LEU A 273 -7.29 -20.11 -9.52
N THR A 274 -7.61 -18.88 -9.94
CA THR A 274 -8.89 -18.54 -10.60
C THR A 274 -8.81 -18.46 -12.12
N THR A 275 -7.62 -18.65 -12.72
CA THR A 275 -7.50 -18.67 -14.18
C THR A 275 -8.11 -19.94 -14.77
N ASN A 276 -9.22 -19.75 -15.46
CA ASN A 276 -10.07 -20.75 -16.10
C ASN A 276 -9.43 -21.34 -17.38
N THR A 277 -8.15 -21.72 -17.33
CA THR A 277 -7.41 -22.29 -18.47
C THR A 277 -7.08 -23.75 -18.19
N ASP A 278 -7.39 -24.64 -19.13
CA ASP A 278 -7.10 -26.10 -19.16
C ASP A 278 -5.61 -26.49 -19.04
N SER A 279 -4.74 -25.58 -18.58
CA SER A 279 -3.30 -25.75 -18.47
C SER A 279 -2.82 -25.52 -17.05
N SER A 280 -2.07 -26.47 -16.50
CA SER A 280 -1.45 -26.41 -15.18
C SER A 280 -0.40 -25.29 -15.10
N ILE A 281 -0.69 -24.22 -14.35
CA ILE A 281 0.32 -23.23 -13.95
C ILE A 281 1.14 -23.84 -12.81
N GLY A 282 2.46 -23.96 -13.00
CA GLY A 282 3.38 -24.40 -11.94
C GLY A 282 3.81 -23.22 -11.08
N VAL A 283 3.49 -23.28 -9.78
CA VAL A 283 4.00 -22.34 -8.77
C VAL A 283 4.97 -23.08 -7.86
N GLU A 284 6.22 -22.64 -7.83
CA GLU A 284 7.25 -23.16 -6.92
C GLU A 284 7.52 -22.13 -5.83
N ILE A 285 7.45 -22.56 -4.57
CA ILE A 285 7.67 -21.72 -3.40
C ILE A 285 8.83 -22.31 -2.60
N ASP A 286 9.88 -21.53 -2.45
CA ASP A 286 11.06 -21.90 -1.67
C ASP A 286 11.01 -21.21 -0.30
N CYS A 287 10.69 -21.97 0.75
CA CYS A 287 10.57 -21.46 2.12
C CYS A 287 11.12 -22.45 3.17
N ASN A 288 11.91 -21.95 4.13
CA ASN A 288 12.60 -22.76 5.14
C ASN A 288 11.73 -23.17 6.34
N SER A 289 10.63 -22.48 6.62
CA SER A 289 9.82 -22.67 7.84
C SER A 289 8.31 -22.49 7.63
N CYS A 290 7.87 -22.45 6.37
CA CYS A 290 6.46 -22.34 6.03
C CYS A 290 5.78 -23.72 6.13
N ASP A 291 4.72 -23.80 6.92
CA ASP A 291 3.84 -24.97 6.95
C ASP A 291 3.02 -25.03 5.66
N ASN A 292 3.49 -25.83 4.69
CA ASN A 292 2.89 -26.00 3.36
C ASN A 292 1.62 -26.87 3.35
N TYR A 293 0.69 -26.66 4.28
CA TYR A 293 -0.49 -27.52 4.47
C TYR A 293 -1.45 -27.58 3.26
N TRP A 294 -1.34 -26.66 2.29
CA TRP A 294 -2.41 -26.41 1.30
C TRP A 294 -2.08 -26.76 -0.15
N LEU A 295 -0.84 -27.12 -0.49
CA LEU A 295 -0.47 -27.53 -1.86
C LEU A 295 -1.05 -28.90 -2.29
N ILE A 296 -1.89 -29.54 -1.46
CA ILE A 296 -2.43 -30.89 -1.69
C ILE A 296 -3.92 -30.90 -2.09
N ILE A 297 -4.64 -29.77 -2.07
CA ILE A 297 -6.13 -29.81 -2.10
C ILE A 297 -6.76 -29.40 -3.44
N ASN A 298 -6.03 -29.33 -4.56
CA ASN A 298 -6.71 -29.27 -5.87
C ASN A 298 -5.87 -29.92 -6.97
N ASN A 299 -5.97 -31.24 -7.09
CA ASN A 299 -6.08 -31.91 -8.37
C ASN A 299 -6.58 -33.34 -8.11
N ASN A 300 -7.89 -33.54 -8.25
CA ASN A 300 -8.42 -34.89 -8.30
C ASN A 300 -7.87 -35.59 -9.55
N MET A 301 -7.08 -36.63 -9.30
CA MET A 301 -6.61 -37.65 -10.24
C MET A 301 -5.46 -37.27 -11.17
N ALA A 302 -4.34 -37.98 -10.94
CA ALA A 302 -3.28 -38.37 -11.87
C ALA A 302 -2.06 -37.43 -12.00
N LYS A 303 -0.80 -37.88 -11.87
CA LYS A 303 -0.29 -39.26 -11.78
C LYS A 303 1.18 -39.27 -11.29
N LEU A 304 1.41 -39.99 -10.19
CA LEU A 304 2.37 -41.13 -10.11
C LEU A 304 3.89 -40.93 -9.92
N ILE A 305 4.44 -39.77 -9.59
CA ILE A 305 5.89 -39.68 -9.31
C ILE A 305 6.15 -38.85 -8.04
N HIS A 306 6.87 -39.44 -7.09
CA HIS A 306 7.37 -38.88 -5.81
C HIS A 306 6.65 -39.24 -4.50
N ILE A 307 5.88 -40.33 -4.47
CA ILE A 307 5.74 -41.11 -3.23
C ILE A 307 6.97 -42.01 -3.13
N LEU A 308 8.06 -41.53 -2.54
CA LEU A 308 9.16 -42.40 -2.06
C LEU A 308 10.15 -41.76 -1.07
N LEU A 309 10.07 -40.48 -0.71
CA LEU A 309 11.18 -39.85 0.04
C LEU A 309 10.89 -39.08 1.32
N ILE A 310 9.68 -39.05 1.88
CA ILE A 310 9.46 -38.41 3.20
C ILE A 310 8.58 -39.28 4.09
N ILE A 311 9.15 -40.40 4.53
CA ILE A 311 8.82 -41.00 5.82
C ILE A 311 10.02 -40.64 6.71
N ILE A 312 9.81 -39.88 7.79
CA ILE A 312 10.48 -39.97 9.10
C ILE A 312 10.21 -38.69 9.93
N ILE A 313 9.39 -38.89 10.97
CA ILE A 313 9.39 -38.26 12.31
C ILE A 313 8.94 -36.79 12.41
N ILE A 314 7.77 -36.57 13.05
CA ILE A 314 7.64 -35.93 14.38
C ILE A 314 6.24 -36.27 14.95
N LYS A 315 6.22 -37.04 16.04
CA LYS A 315 5.08 -37.16 16.96
C LYS A 315 5.18 -35.98 17.93
N ILE A 316 4.36 -34.95 17.78
CA ILE A 316 4.05 -34.01 18.87
C ILE A 316 2.52 -33.89 18.93
N SER A 317 1.97 -34.15 20.10
CA SER A 317 0.55 -34.00 20.42
C SER A 317 0.14 -32.53 20.26
N TYR A 318 -0.60 -32.20 19.20
CA TYR A 318 -1.35 -30.95 19.11
C TYR A 318 -2.82 -31.25 19.35
N GLN A 319 -3.44 -30.52 20.29
CA GLN A 319 -4.90 -30.44 20.39
C GLN A 319 -5.44 -29.91 19.06
N SER A 320 -6.29 -30.70 18.40
CA SER A 320 -6.95 -30.27 17.18
C SER A 320 -7.78 -29.00 17.43
N PRO A 321 -7.73 -27.99 16.57
CA PRO A 321 -8.62 -26.84 16.66
C PRO A 321 -10.08 -27.31 16.59
N THR A 322 -10.95 -26.69 17.39
CA THR A 322 -12.39 -26.99 17.40
C THR A 322 -12.98 -26.83 15.99
N PRO A 323 -13.79 -27.79 15.50
CA PRO A 323 -14.43 -27.69 14.19
C PRO A 323 -15.23 -26.40 14.03
N LYS A 324 -15.14 -25.75 12.86
CA LYS A 324 -15.93 -24.54 12.54
C LYS A 324 -17.43 -24.87 12.59
N ARG A 325 -18.20 -24.19 13.44
CA ARG A 325 -19.67 -24.26 13.46
C ARG A 325 -20.23 -23.67 12.16
N ASN A 326 -21.31 -24.24 11.64
CA ASN A 326 -22.08 -23.57 10.59
C ASN A 326 -22.87 -22.38 11.19
N ASN A 327 -23.48 -21.55 10.33
CA ASN A 327 -24.13 -20.30 10.76
C ASN A 327 -25.23 -20.54 11.81
N ASP A 328 -26.11 -21.52 11.60
CA ASP A 328 -27.21 -21.81 12.51
C ASP A 328 -26.69 -22.37 13.85
N GLN A 329 -25.69 -23.25 13.80
CA GLN A 329 -25.02 -23.78 15.00
C GLN A 329 -24.33 -22.69 15.81
N MET A 330 -23.77 -21.66 15.15
CA MET A 330 -23.15 -20.53 15.85
C MET A 330 -24.21 -19.68 16.57
N ILE A 331 -25.32 -19.38 15.89
CA ILE A 331 -26.45 -18.62 16.47
C ILE A 331 -27.03 -19.36 17.67
N GLU A 332 -27.31 -20.66 17.53
CA GLU A 332 -27.82 -21.51 18.62
C GLU A 332 -26.84 -21.57 19.80
N TYR A 333 -25.55 -21.77 19.50
CA TYR A 333 -24.49 -21.78 20.51
C TYR A 333 -24.47 -20.48 21.32
N ILE A 334 -24.38 -19.32 20.66
CA ILE A 334 -24.33 -18.03 21.35
C ILE A 334 -25.60 -17.81 22.19
N ASN A 335 -26.78 -18.07 21.62
CA ASN A 335 -28.04 -17.85 22.32
C ASN A 335 -28.25 -18.82 23.50
N SER A 336 -27.59 -19.98 23.51
CA SER A 336 -27.60 -20.93 24.63
C SER A 336 -26.78 -20.48 25.84
N LEU A 337 -25.79 -19.60 25.65
CA LEU A 337 -24.88 -19.13 26.71
C LEU A 337 -25.51 -18.10 27.67
N ASN A 338 -26.75 -17.67 27.42
CA ASN A 338 -27.46 -16.65 28.20
C ASN A 338 -26.62 -15.36 28.39
N THR A 339 -26.03 -14.86 27.29
CA THR A 339 -25.21 -13.65 27.27
C THR A 339 -26.06 -12.37 27.35
N THR A 340 -25.39 -11.23 27.47
CA THR A 340 -25.99 -9.89 27.47
C THR A 340 -26.43 -9.41 26.09
N TRP A 341 -26.30 -10.25 25.06
CA TRP A 341 -26.63 -9.93 23.68
C TRP A 341 -27.30 -11.13 22.99
N LYS A 342 -27.96 -10.89 21.86
CA LYS A 342 -28.63 -11.94 21.07
C LYS A 342 -28.00 -12.06 19.69
N ALA A 343 -27.81 -13.30 19.27
CA ALA A 343 -27.31 -13.64 17.94
C ALA A 343 -28.46 -13.94 16.97
N GLY A 344 -28.28 -13.63 15.69
CA GLY A 344 -29.20 -13.95 14.62
C GLY A 344 -28.61 -13.71 13.24
N LYS A 345 -29.34 -14.11 12.19
CA LYS A 345 -28.88 -13.99 10.80
C LYS A 345 -28.90 -12.53 10.33
N ASN A 346 -27.76 -11.99 9.90
CA ASN A 346 -27.65 -10.64 9.32
C ASN A 346 -27.87 -10.63 7.80
N PHE A 347 -27.27 -11.56 7.06
CA PHE A 347 -27.36 -11.64 5.61
C PHE A 347 -27.64 -13.08 5.14
N ASP A 348 -28.28 -13.24 3.98
CA ASP A 348 -28.67 -14.56 3.48
C ASP A 348 -27.49 -15.42 3.02
N ASN A 349 -26.48 -14.79 2.40
CA ASN A 349 -25.24 -15.39 1.93
C ASN A 349 -24.05 -14.57 2.44
N PHE A 350 -23.80 -14.59 3.75
CA PHE A 350 -22.61 -13.95 4.29
C PHE A 350 -21.37 -14.75 3.84
N ILE A 351 -20.67 -14.26 2.82
CA ILE A 351 -19.40 -14.84 2.38
C ILE A 351 -18.32 -14.27 3.29
N PRO A 352 -17.65 -15.09 4.14
CA PRO A 352 -16.62 -14.60 5.07
C PRO A 352 -15.38 -14.01 4.38
N MET A 353 -15.29 -14.10 3.05
CA MET A 353 -14.23 -13.48 2.25
C MET A 353 -14.20 -11.96 2.38
N GLY A 354 -15.33 -11.32 2.74
CA GLY A 354 -15.39 -9.88 2.97
C GLY A 354 -14.52 -9.46 4.15
N LEU A 355 -14.57 -10.20 5.27
CA LEU A 355 -13.91 -9.76 6.48
C LEU A 355 -12.38 -9.76 6.35
N ASN A 356 -11.75 -10.76 5.74
CA ASN A 356 -10.28 -10.77 5.62
C ASN A 356 -9.70 -9.61 4.79
N ALA A 357 -10.47 -9.04 3.86
CA ALA A 357 -10.12 -7.81 3.16
C ALA A 357 -10.49 -6.55 3.96
N MET A 358 -11.44 -6.65 4.90
CA MET A 358 -12.01 -5.55 5.68
C MET A 358 -11.15 -5.03 6.84
N MET A 359 -9.93 -5.52 7.03
CA MET A 359 -9.36 -5.52 8.38
C MET A 359 -7.86 -5.22 8.54
N ASP A 360 -7.22 -4.61 7.54
CA ASP A 360 -5.81 -4.20 7.66
C ASP A 360 -5.66 -2.74 8.15
N SER A 361 -6.22 -2.41 9.32
CA SER A 361 -5.95 -1.11 9.93
C SER A 361 -4.58 -1.12 10.60
N ASN A 362 -3.58 -0.48 9.97
CA ASN A 362 -2.22 -0.43 10.50
C ASN A 362 -2.13 0.43 11.79
N SER A 363 -2.33 -0.20 12.96
CA SER A 363 -2.32 0.43 14.29
C SER A 363 -0.98 1.04 14.71
N GLN A 364 0.12 0.80 13.98
CA GLN A 364 1.44 1.37 14.28
C GLN A 364 1.43 2.92 14.23
N TYR A 365 0.61 3.51 13.35
CA TYR A 365 0.52 4.96 13.16
C TYR A 365 -0.26 5.68 14.26
N GLU A 366 -1.03 4.96 15.09
CA GLU A 366 -1.81 5.53 16.20
C GLU A 366 -0.92 6.17 17.26
N SER A 367 0.36 5.82 17.31
CA SER A 367 1.36 6.45 18.19
C SER A 367 1.72 7.89 17.81
N ASN A 368 1.40 8.32 16.58
CA ASN A 368 1.69 9.67 16.10
C ASN A 368 0.62 10.70 16.48
N ALA A 369 -0.58 10.25 16.84
CA ALA A 369 -1.63 11.11 17.37
C ALA A 369 -1.29 11.47 18.81
N ARG A 370 -1.00 12.75 19.07
CA ARG A 370 -0.78 13.24 20.42
C ARG A 370 -2.14 13.45 21.11
N PRO A 371 -2.25 13.29 22.43
CA PRO A 371 -3.45 13.68 23.15
C PRO A 371 -3.76 15.15 22.86
N LEU A 372 -5.06 15.50 22.79
CA LEU A 372 -5.46 16.89 22.68
C LEU A 372 -4.90 17.62 23.91
N SER A 373 -3.92 18.51 23.74
CA SER A 373 -3.35 19.25 24.85
C SER A 373 -4.39 20.27 25.33
N ASP A 374 -5.11 19.92 26.39
CA ASP A 374 -5.97 20.86 27.06
C ASP A 374 -5.06 21.92 27.71
N GLY A 375 -5.12 23.15 27.20
CA GLY A 375 -4.48 24.31 27.83
C GLY A 375 -5.10 24.66 29.18
N THR A 376 -6.12 23.91 29.63
CA THR A 376 -6.78 24.05 30.91
C THR A 376 -6.81 22.72 31.64
N SER A 377 -6.21 22.71 32.84
CA SER A 377 -6.42 21.67 33.85
C SER A 377 -7.84 21.84 34.44
N ASP A 378 -8.89 21.68 33.64
CA ASP A 378 -10.26 21.70 34.17
C ASP A 378 -10.64 20.29 34.64
N THR A 379 -10.21 20.02 35.86
CA THR A 379 -10.71 18.95 36.72
C THR A 379 -12.22 19.07 36.97
N ASP A 380 -12.83 20.26 36.76
CA ASP A 380 -14.26 20.51 36.97
C ASP A 380 -15.16 19.86 35.90
N LEU A 381 -14.68 19.63 34.66
CA LEU A 381 -15.46 18.99 33.59
C LEU A 381 -15.47 17.44 33.66
N ILE A 382 -14.67 16.82 34.53
CA ILE A 382 -14.68 15.34 34.70
C ILE A 382 -15.88 14.87 35.53
N ASP A 383 -16.43 15.73 36.38
CA ASP A 383 -17.53 15.39 37.30
C ASP A 383 -18.94 15.54 36.67
N GLU A 384 -19.03 15.97 35.40
CA GLU A 384 -20.30 16.20 34.68
C GLU A 384 -20.60 15.18 33.55
N ILE A 385 -19.83 14.09 33.42
CA ILE A 385 -20.10 13.07 32.37
C ILE A 385 -21.40 12.32 32.71
N PRO A 386 -22.47 12.41 31.90
CA PRO A 386 -23.74 11.74 32.19
C PRO A 386 -23.63 10.20 32.08
N ASP A 387 -24.51 9.47 32.77
CA ASP A 387 -24.54 8.00 32.71
C ASP A 387 -24.85 7.45 31.31
N GLN A 388 -25.59 8.23 30.51
CA GLN A 388 -25.93 7.91 29.12
C GLN A 388 -25.80 9.17 28.26
N PHE A 389 -25.30 8.98 27.04
CA PHE A 389 -25.18 10.04 26.04
C PHE A 389 -25.36 9.45 24.64
N ASP A 390 -26.07 10.18 23.79
CA ASP A 390 -26.25 9.85 22.38
C ASP A 390 -26.08 11.12 21.54
N SER A 391 -25.07 11.15 20.67
CA SER A 391 -24.81 12.30 19.80
C SER A 391 -26.01 12.66 18.92
N ARG A 392 -26.90 11.71 18.61
CA ARG A 392 -28.09 11.93 17.78
C ARG A 392 -29.15 12.76 18.50
N ASP A 393 -29.20 12.66 19.82
CA ASP A 393 -30.13 13.42 20.67
C ASP A 393 -29.55 14.80 21.00
N GLN A 394 -28.21 14.88 21.17
CA GLN A 394 -27.52 16.13 21.47
C GLN A 394 -27.48 17.09 20.26
N TRP A 395 -27.27 16.57 19.05
CA TRP A 395 -27.21 17.37 17.81
C TRP A 395 -28.21 16.85 16.77
N PRO A 396 -29.52 17.00 17.03
CA PRO A 396 -30.57 16.43 16.18
C PRO A 396 -30.62 17.04 14.77
N GLU A 397 -30.08 18.25 14.59
CA GLU A 397 -29.95 18.96 13.32
C GLU A 397 -28.88 18.35 12.40
N CYS A 398 -27.88 17.67 12.96
CA CYS A 398 -26.78 17.04 12.22
C CYS A 398 -27.18 15.65 11.71
N GLN A 399 -27.73 15.59 10.49
CA GLN A 399 -28.29 14.34 9.96
C GLN A 399 -27.25 13.24 9.72
N SER A 400 -25.98 13.62 9.49
CA SER A 400 -24.89 12.66 9.26
C SER A 400 -24.65 11.72 10.45
N ILE A 401 -24.97 12.15 11.67
CA ILE A 401 -24.78 11.33 12.89
C ILE A 401 -25.73 10.11 12.87
N LYS A 402 -26.93 10.28 12.29
CA LYS A 402 -27.96 9.24 12.17
C LYS A 402 -27.73 8.31 10.98
N GLN A 403 -26.90 8.72 10.02
CA GLN A 403 -26.65 7.96 8.80
C GLN A 403 -25.75 6.75 9.07
N ILE A 404 -26.22 5.57 8.68
CA ILE A 404 -25.39 4.36 8.57
C ILE A 404 -24.98 4.19 7.12
N ARG A 405 -23.68 4.24 6.88
CA ARG A 405 -23.10 4.02 5.55
C ARG A 405 -22.77 2.54 5.35
N ASP A 406 -22.61 2.14 4.10
CA ASP A 406 -22.21 0.78 3.73
C ASP A 406 -20.91 0.84 2.92
N GLN A 407 -19.87 0.18 3.43
CA GLN A 407 -18.58 0.11 2.73
C GLN A 407 -18.61 -0.86 1.54
N GLY A 408 -19.64 -1.70 1.43
CA GLY A 408 -19.74 -2.75 0.43
C GLY A 408 -18.67 -3.83 0.62
N HIS A 409 -18.37 -4.54 -0.46
CA HIS A 409 -17.27 -5.53 -0.49
C HIS A 409 -15.89 -4.88 -0.66
N CYS A 410 -15.66 -3.77 0.04
CA CYS A 410 -14.42 -3.02 0.08
C CYS A 410 -13.99 -2.88 1.54
N GLY A 411 -12.73 -3.21 1.85
CA GLY A 411 -12.13 -3.07 3.17
C GLY A 411 -11.77 -1.65 3.57
N SER A 412 -12.70 -0.74 3.35
CA SER A 412 -12.54 0.69 3.59
C SER A 412 -13.07 1.14 4.97
N CYS A 413 -13.19 0.24 5.96
CA CYS A 413 -13.68 0.57 7.31
C CYS A 413 -12.93 1.76 7.94
N TRP A 414 -11.59 1.74 7.81
CA TRP A 414 -10.69 2.80 8.25
C TRP A 414 -11.01 4.17 7.65
N ALA A 415 -11.46 4.18 6.41
CA ALA A 415 -11.80 5.37 5.66
C ALA A 415 -13.25 5.81 5.94
N ILE A 416 -14.22 4.89 5.82
CA ILE A 416 -15.66 5.19 5.93
C ILE A 416 -16.05 5.66 7.34
N ALA A 417 -15.53 5.01 8.39
CA ALA A 417 -15.79 5.41 9.77
C ALA A 417 -15.23 6.82 10.03
N THR A 418 -14.04 7.10 9.48
CA THR A 418 -13.37 8.38 9.67
C THR A 418 -14.03 9.52 8.90
N VAL A 419 -14.38 9.34 7.61
CA VAL A 419 -15.09 10.38 6.85
C VAL A 419 -16.50 10.62 7.38
N ALA A 420 -17.15 9.60 7.95
CA ALA A 420 -18.42 9.76 8.64
C ALA A 420 -18.26 10.62 9.91
N ALA A 421 -17.23 10.37 10.73
CA ALA A 421 -16.93 11.20 11.90
C ALA A 421 -16.53 12.63 11.51
N ILE A 422 -15.77 12.82 10.42
CA ILE A 422 -15.44 14.17 9.89
C ILE A 422 -16.74 14.93 9.53
N SER A 423 -17.67 14.27 8.83
CA SER A 423 -18.95 14.88 8.44
C SER A 423 -19.74 15.37 9.66
N ASP A 424 -19.84 14.51 10.70
CA ASP A 424 -20.49 14.83 11.97
C ASP A 424 -19.85 16.04 12.63
N ARG A 425 -18.51 16.04 12.73
CA ARG A 425 -17.75 17.07 13.42
C ARG A 425 -17.78 18.42 12.70
N ILE A 426 -17.85 18.45 11.37
CA ILE A 426 -18.08 19.70 10.62
C ILE A 426 -19.45 20.28 10.97
N CYS A 427 -20.49 19.45 11.02
CA CYS A 427 -21.82 19.90 11.40
C CYS A 427 -21.87 20.44 12.83
N ILE A 428 -21.33 19.68 13.79
CA ILE A 428 -21.31 20.05 15.21
C ILE A 428 -20.53 21.36 15.41
N ALA A 429 -19.30 21.43 14.90
CA ALA A 429 -18.45 22.61 15.10
C ALA A 429 -19.01 23.87 14.42
N SER A 430 -19.76 23.71 13.32
CA SER A 430 -20.39 24.84 12.62
C SER A 430 -21.76 25.24 13.21
N GLY A 431 -22.23 24.54 14.25
CA GLY A 431 -23.56 24.74 14.83
C GLY A 431 -24.67 24.45 13.82
N GLY A 432 -24.54 23.38 13.04
CA GLY A 432 -25.50 22.95 12.03
C GLY A 432 -25.45 23.69 10.70
N LYS A 433 -24.59 24.71 10.54
CA LYS A 433 -24.52 25.57 9.34
C LYS A 433 -23.91 24.87 8.13
N GLN A 434 -22.94 23.98 8.35
CA GLN A 434 -22.30 23.19 7.29
C GLN A 434 -22.61 21.71 7.53
N GLN A 435 -23.25 21.04 6.57
CA GLN A 435 -23.54 19.61 6.67
C GLN A 435 -22.99 18.83 5.45
N PRO A 436 -21.67 18.88 5.19
CA PRO A 436 -21.09 18.12 4.11
C PRO A 436 -21.09 16.63 4.44
N GLU A 437 -21.49 15.81 3.49
CA GLU A 437 -21.22 14.38 3.51
C GLU A 437 -19.85 14.15 2.85
N ILE A 438 -18.82 13.82 3.62
CA ILE A 438 -17.45 13.70 3.12
C ILE A 438 -17.29 12.41 2.30
N SER A 439 -16.64 12.56 1.14
CA SER A 439 -16.47 11.51 0.16
C SER A 439 -15.50 10.43 0.63
N LEU A 440 -16.04 9.21 0.77
CA LEU A 440 -15.23 8.00 0.88
C LEU A 440 -14.46 7.74 -0.42
N GLU A 441 -15.11 7.96 -1.57
CA GLU A 441 -14.53 7.73 -2.90
C GLU A 441 -13.27 8.57 -3.15
N ASP A 442 -13.31 9.85 -2.77
CA ASP A 442 -12.17 10.76 -2.92
C ASP A 442 -10.96 10.26 -2.16
N LEU A 443 -11.17 9.85 -0.91
CA LEU A 443 -10.11 9.31 -0.06
C LEU A 443 -9.54 7.99 -0.62
N LEU A 444 -10.39 7.07 -1.08
CA LEU A 444 -9.95 5.78 -1.60
C LEU A 444 -9.23 5.89 -2.96
N THR A 445 -9.67 6.80 -3.82
CA THR A 445 -9.13 6.94 -5.18
C THR A 445 -7.95 7.91 -5.25
N CYS A 446 -8.00 9.02 -4.51
CA CYS A 446 -7.02 10.12 -4.57
C CYS A 446 -6.16 10.27 -3.31
N GLY A 447 -6.48 9.56 -2.23
CA GLY A 447 -5.75 9.67 -0.98
C GLY A 447 -4.33 9.13 -1.04
N HIS A 448 -4.09 8.10 -1.88
CA HIS A 448 -2.84 7.34 -1.96
C HIS A 448 -2.32 6.84 -0.60
N ILE A 449 -3.24 6.63 0.36
CA ILE A 449 -2.92 6.13 1.70
C ILE A 449 -3.57 4.78 1.99
N GLY A 450 -4.31 4.17 1.07
CA GLY A 450 -4.96 2.87 1.28
C GLY A 450 -5.99 2.59 0.20
N GLY A 451 -6.82 1.58 0.39
CA GLY A 451 -7.87 1.19 -0.55
C GLY A 451 -8.87 0.19 0.03
N CYS A 452 -9.40 -0.66 -0.84
CA CYS A 452 -10.39 -1.70 -0.50
C CYS A 452 -9.78 -3.03 -0.05
N ILE A 453 -8.49 -3.26 -0.29
CA ILE A 453 -7.83 -4.50 0.10
C ILE A 453 -6.81 -4.18 1.20
N ILE A 454 -6.06 -3.09 1.07
CA ILE A 454 -5.23 -2.53 2.15
C ILE A 454 -6.01 -1.46 2.91
N GLY A 455 -6.28 -1.74 4.17
CA GLY A 455 -6.72 -0.75 5.14
C GLY A 455 -5.60 0.23 5.52
N ASN A 456 -5.92 1.27 6.25
CA ASN A 456 -4.91 2.06 6.94
C ASN A 456 -5.39 2.45 8.34
N SER A 457 -4.56 3.18 9.09
CA SER A 457 -4.95 3.79 10.34
C SER A 457 -5.86 5.00 10.10
N PRO A 458 -6.94 5.17 10.89
CA PRO A 458 -7.76 6.37 10.93
C PRO A 458 -6.96 7.66 11.09
N VAL A 459 -5.87 7.65 11.86
CA VAL A 459 -4.98 8.81 12.04
C VAL A 459 -4.40 9.30 10.72
N ARG A 460 -4.09 8.41 9.76
CA ARG A 460 -3.64 8.84 8.43
C ARG A 460 -4.74 9.54 7.64
N VAL A 461 -6.00 9.14 7.81
CA VAL A 461 -7.15 9.83 7.19
C VAL A 461 -7.28 11.23 7.75
N TRP A 462 -7.18 11.39 9.08
CA TRP A 462 -7.18 12.71 9.72
C TRP A 462 -6.03 13.59 9.22
N PHE A 463 -4.81 13.04 9.08
CA PHE A 463 -3.69 13.79 8.49
C PHE A 463 -3.94 14.17 7.04
N HIS A 464 -4.49 13.27 6.23
CA HIS A 464 -4.85 13.58 4.85
C HIS A 464 -5.92 14.70 4.79
N TYR A 465 -6.92 14.64 5.67
CA TYR A 465 -7.93 15.68 5.80
C TYR A 465 -7.33 17.06 6.16
N ILE A 466 -6.26 17.10 6.96
CA ILE A 466 -5.53 18.35 7.26
C ILE A 466 -4.71 18.84 6.06
N ILE A 467 -3.93 17.96 5.44
CA ILE A 467 -2.91 18.34 4.44
C ILE A 467 -3.51 18.56 3.05
N ASN A 468 -4.38 17.65 2.62
CA ASN A 468 -4.92 17.58 1.27
C ASN A 468 -6.38 18.01 1.19
N GLY A 469 -7.12 17.82 2.28
CA GLY A 469 -8.57 18.01 2.34
C GLY A 469 -9.35 16.95 1.57
N LEU A 470 -10.66 16.88 1.80
CA LEU A 470 -11.57 15.91 1.18
C LEU A 470 -12.79 16.60 0.61
N VAL A 471 -13.25 16.16 -0.56
CA VAL A 471 -14.48 16.70 -1.18
C VAL A 471 -15.74 16.02 -0.63
N THR A 472 -16.92 16.55 -0.96
CA THR A 472 -18.18 15.89 -0.61
C THR A 472 -18.47 14.68 -1.49
N GLY A 473 -19.23 13.71 -0.98
CA GLY A 473 -19.56 12.49 -1.69
C GLY A 473 -20.47 11.57 -0.90
N GLY A 474 -21.68 11.36 -1.44
CA GLY A 474 -22.70 10.53 -0.82
C GLY A 474 -22.50 9.03 -0.99
N ASP A 475 -23.46 8.26 -0.48
CA ASP A 475 -23.52 6.81 -0.65
C ASP A 475 -23.69 6.39 -2.12
N TYR A 476 -23.53 5.09 -2.37
CA TYR A 476 -23.72 4.49 -3.67
C TYR A 476 -25.07 4.88 -4.30
N ASP A 477 -25.04 5.24 -5.58
CA ASP A 477 -26.20 5.64 -6.39
C ASP A 477 -26.99 6.86 -5.85
N SER A 478 -26.42 7.61 -4.89
CA SER A 478 -27.09 8.79 -4.33
C SER A 478 -27.01 10.01 -5.25
N HIS A 479 -26.01 10.06 -6.14
CA HIS A 479 -25.66 11.23 -6.95
C HIS A 479 -25.48 12.53 -6.14
N ARG A 480 -25.11 12.41 -4.85
CA ARG A 480 -24.90 13.56 -3.95
C ARG A 480 -23.43 13.87 -3.76
N GLY A 481 -23.10 15.17 -3.77
CA GLY A 481 -21.74 15.65 -3.55
C GLY A 481 -20.85 15.55 -4.80
N CYS A 482 -19.60 15.94 -4.65
CA CYS A 482 -18.61 15.96 -5.73
C CYS A 482 -18.27 14.53 -6.22
N LYS A 483 -17.98 13.60 -5.31
CA LYS A 483 -17.60 12.21 -5.63
C LYS A 483 -18.39 11.20 -4.78
N PRO A 484 -19.63 10.84 -5.17
CA PRO A 484 -20.38 9.76 -4.53
C PRO A 484 -19.64 8.42 -4.60
N TYR A 485 -19.92 7.54 -3.64
CA TYR A 485 -19.29 6.23 -3.56
C TYR A 485 -19.70 5.35 -4.74
N THR A 486 -18.75 4.59 -5.31
CA THR A 486 -19.00 3.80 -6.52
C THR A 486 -19.19 2.31 -6.27
N ILE A 487 -18.98 1.86 -5.03
CA ILE A 487 -19.06 0.44 -4.66
C ILE A 487 -20.44 0.14 -4.05
N PRO A 488 -21.16 -0.87 -4.57
CA PRO A 488 -22.51 -1.19 -4.10
C PRO A 488 -22.51 -1.72 -2.66
N PRO A 489 -23.63 -1.55 -1.93
CA PRO A 489 -23.81 -2.07 -0.58
C PRO A 489 -23.63 -3.58 -0.45
N SER A 490 -23.36 -4.04 0.77
CA SER A 490 -22.91 -5.41 1.10
C SER A 490 -23.98 -6.51 0.88
N ASP A 491 -25.24 -6.14 0.67
CA ASP A 491 -26.37 -7.06 0.50
C ASP A 491 -26.74 -7.32 -0.98
N HIS A 492 -26.04 -6.70 -1.93
CA HIS A 492 -26.22 -6.92 -3.36
C HIS A 492 -25.30 -8.06 -3.87
N THR A 493 -25.87 -9.08 -4.52
CA THR A 493 -25.14 -10.22 -5.14
C THR A 493 -24.96 -10.05 -6.66
N PRO A 494 -23.92 -10.64 -7.32
CA PRO A 494 -22.69 -11.23 -6.79
C PRO A 494 -21.51 -10.23 -6.81
N VAL A 495 -20.49 -10.53 -6.01
CA VAL A 495 -19.24 -9.77 -5.85
C VAL A 495 -18.58 -9.53 -7.21
N VAL A 496 -18.77 -8.34 -7.78
CA VAL A 496 -17.90 -7.84 -8.84
C VAL A 496 -16.87 -6.95 -8.16
N TYR A 497 -15.68 -7.52 -7.91
CA TYR A 497 -14.53 -6.74 -7.48
C TYR A 497 -14.19 -5.74 -8.59
N LYS A 498 -14.59 -4.48 -8.41
CA LYS A 498 -14.12 -3.38 -9.25
C LYS A 498 -12.87 -2.81 -8.57
N PRO A 499 -11.72 -2.77 -9.26
CA PRO A 499 -10.58 -1.99 -8.79
C PRO A 499 -11.07 -0.57 -8.49
N ALA A 500 -10.59 0.04 -7.41
CA ALA A 500 -10.87 1.44 -7.14
C ALA A 500 -10.56 2.26 -8.42
N PRO A 501 -11.49 3.10 -8.90
CA PRO A 501 -11.24 3.91 -10.08
C PRO A 501 -9.96 4.73 -9.91
N TRP A 502 -9.33 5.09 -11.02
CA TRP A 502 -8.19 6.01 -11.00
C TRP A 502 -8.58 7.31 -10.27
N CYS A 503 -7.62 7.96 -9.61
CA CYS A 503 -7.88 9.29 -9.04
C CYS A 503 -8.26 10.27 -10.15
N GLU A 504 -9.55 10.56 -10.24
CA GLU A 504 -10.06 11.67 -11.02
C GLU A 504 -10.28 12.85 -10.09
N SER A 505 -9.52 13.93 -10.30
CA SER A 505 -9.65 15.20 -9.57
C SER A 505 -10.79 16.06 -10.14
N THR A 506 -11.93 15.43 -10.41
CA THR A 506 -13.13 16.03 -10.99
C THR A 506 -14.35 15.59 -10.20
N CYS A 507 -15.37 16.45 -10.16
CA CYS A 507 -16.67 16.09 -9.60
C CYS A 507 -17.55 15.46 -10.68
N ILE A 508 -18.61 14.77 -10.25
CA ILE A 508 -19.66 14.28 -11.16
C ILE A 508 -20.28 15.42 -11.97
N ASP A 509 -20.71 15.09 -13.19
CA ASP A 509 -21.37 16.05 -14.09
C ASP A 509 -22.60 16.68 -13.44
N GLY A 510 -22.75 17.99 -13.61
CA GLY A 510 -23.86 18.76 -13.02
C GLY A 510 -23.66 19.16 -11.56
N TYR A 511 -22.55 18.80 -10.92
CA TYR A 511 -22.23 19.32 -9.58
C TYR A 511 -21.74 20.78 -9.63
N ASN A 512 -22.27 21.61 -8.74
CA ASN A 512 -22.15 23.08 -8.82
C ASN A 512 -20.77 23.64 -8.45
N LYS A 513 -19.87 22.84 -7.87
CA LYS A 513 -18.51 23.26 -7.50
C LYS A 513 -17.48 22.45 -8.25
N THR A 514 -16.30 23.04 -8.45
CA THR A 514 -15.13 22.30 -8.91
C THR A 514 -14.57 21.44 -7.78
N TYR A 515 -13.82 20.39 -8.14
CA TYR A 515 -13.16 19.50 -7.18
C TYR A 515 -12.33 20.28 -6.14
N ALA A 516 -11.52 21.24 -6.60
CA ALA A 516 -10.69 22.06 -5.71
C ALA A 516 -11.52 22.95 -4.77
N ASN A 517 -12.66 23.48 -5.23
CA ASN A 517 -13.51 24.37 -4.43
C ASN A 517 -14.46 23.63 -3.49
N ASP A 518 -14.55 22.30 -3.59
CA ASP A 518 -15.37 21.48 -2.69
C ASP A 518 -14.55 20.78 -1.60
N LYS A 519 -13.24 21.07 -1.50
CA LYS A 519 -12.37 20.51 -0.45
C LYS A 519 -12.66 21.13 0.92
N TYR A 520 -12.87 20.27 1.91
CA TYR A 520 -12.92 20.59 3.33
C TYR A 520 -11.62 20.15 4.00
N TYR A 521 -11.16 20.92 4.98
CA TYR A 521 -9.87 20.71 5.64
C TYR A 521 -10.01 20.56 7.15
N GLY A 522 -9.11 19.76 7.74
CA GLY A 522 -8.95 19.65 9.20
C GLY A 522 -8.00 20.70 9.76
N SER A 523 -8.04 20.88 11.08
CA SER A 523 -7.13 21.76 11.83
C SER A 523 -6.18 20.98 12.74
N VAL A 524 -6.66 19.93 13.40
CA VAL A 524 -5.87 19.11 14.34
C VAL A 524 -6.30 17.65 14.30
N VAL A 525 -5.36 16.76 14.62
CA VAL A 525 -5.57 15.32 14.83
C VAL A 525 -5.01 14.92 16.20
N TYR A 526 -5.72 14.06 16.90
CA TYR A 526 -5.37 13.59 18.24
C TYR A 526 -5.94 12.20 18.51
N GLY A 527 -5.51 11.57 19.59
CA GLY A 527 -5.94 10.22 19.95
C GLY A 527 -5.86 9.91 21.44
N TYR A 528 -6.56 8.86 21.82
CA TYR A 528 -6.73 8.38 23.18
C TYR A 528 -6.35 6.91 23.29
N ARG A 529 -5.79 6.53 24.44
CA ARG A 529 -5.40 5.14 24.75
C ARG A 529 -5.87 4.79 26.16
N ASN A 530 -6.83 3.88 26.24
CA ASN A 530 -7.41 3.37 27.48
C ASN A 530 -7.87 4.49 28.45
N ASN A 531 -8.43 5.59 27.91
CA ASN A 531 -8.89 6.73 28.69
C ASN A 531 -10.36 7.05 28.40
N ASN A 532 -11.26 6.26 28.99
CA ASN A 532 -12.69 6.34 28.70
C ASN A 532 -13.30 7.69 29.05
N ARG A 533 -12.86 8.34 30.14
CA ARG A 533 -13.40 9.64 30.55
C ARG A 533 -13.07 10.75 29.55
N GLU A 534 -11.84 10.77 29.03
CA GLU A 534 -11.47 11.74 27.98
C GLU A 534 -12.21 11.48 26.66
N VAL A 535 -12.41 10.21 26.30
CA VAL A 535 -13.21 9.85 25.12
C VAL A 535 -14.66 10.30 25.27
N GLN A 536 -15.28 10.06 26.44
CA GLN A 536 -16.64 10.53 26.74
C GLN A 536 -16.72 12.07 26.65
N ARG A 537 -15.74 12.78 27.22
CA ARG A 537 -15.64 14.24 27.16
C ARG A 537 -15.52 14.74 25.72
N ASP A 538 -14.68 14.12 24.89
CA ASP A 538 -14.52 14.50 23.50
C ASP A 538 -15.81 14.28 22.71
N ILE A 539 -16.47 13.14 22.92
CA ILE A 539 -17.75 12.85 22.26
C ILE A 539 -18.83 13.87 22.64
N MET A 540 -18.99 14.23 23.92
CA MET A 540 -20.01 15.22 24.34
C MET A 540 -19.70 16.66 23.91
N THR A 541 -18.43 16.97 23.64
CA THR A 541 -17.99 18.34 23.31
C THR A 541 -17.88 18.54 21.80
N ASN A 542 -17.24 17.60 21.12
CA ASN A 542 -16.83 17.73 19.72
C ASN A 542 -17.54 16.71 18.81
N GLY A 543 -18.21 15.70 19.36
CA GLY A 543 -18.95 14.69 18.61
C GLY A 543 -18.21 13.37 18.39
N PRO A 544 -18.77 12.48 17.55
CA PRO A 544 -18.31 11.11 17.39
C PRO A 544 -16.81 10.93 17.14
N VAL A 545 -16.22 9.86 17.68
CA VAL A 545 -14.80 9.48 17.52
C VAL A 545 -14.67 8.18 16.75
N VAL A 546 -13.45 7.84 16.31
CA VAL A 546 -13.16 6.63 15.55
C VAL A 546 -12.30 5.69 16.39
N ALA A 547 -12.66 4.40 16.47
CA ALA A 547 -11.88 3.41 17.21
C ALA A 547 -11.53 2.20 16.35
N ILE A 548 -10.35 1.63 16.61
CA ILE A 548 -9.94 0.31 16.11
C ILE A 548 -10.23 -0.72 17.20
N PHE A 549 -10.83 -1.85 16.83
CA PHE A 549 -11.06 -2.96 17.75
C PHE A 549 -10.90 -4.32 17.06
N ASP A 550 -10.70 -5.37 17.83
CA ASP A 550 -10.53 -6.74 17.33
C ASP A 550 -11.91 -7.35 17.00
N TRP A 551 -12.09 -7.74 15.74
CA TRP A 551 -13.29 -8.43 15.25
C TRP A 551 -13.18 -9.93 15.44
N TRP A 552 -14.20 -10.54 16.04
CA TRP A 552 -14.29 -11.97 16.31
C TRP A 552 -15.45 -12.60 15.53
N GLU A 553 -15.37 -13.91 15.30
CA GLU A 553 -16.33 -14.62 14.44
C GLU A 553 -17.79 -14.52 14.94
N ASP A 554 -17.99 -14.38 16.25
CA ASP A 554 -19.32 -14.27 16.85
C ASP A 554 -20.02 -12.92 16.59
N LEU A 555 -19.26 -11.84 16.43
CA LEU A 555 -19.81 -10.49 16.23
C LEU A 555 -20.56 -10.36 14.88
N GLU A 556 -20.21 -11.19 13.90
CA GLU A 556 -20.93 -11.31 12.62
C GLU A 556 -22.44 -11.56 12.82
N TYR A 557 -22.81 -12.20 13.93
CA TYR A 557 -24.17 -12.62 14.25
C TYR A 557 -24.90 -11.68 15.21
N TYR A 558 -24.28 -10.58 15.64
CA TYR A 558 -24.92 -9.64 16.56
C TYR A 558 -26.25 -9.12 16.03
N LYS A 559 -27.26 -9.03 16.91
CA LYS A 559 -28.57 -8.42 16.64
C LYS A 559 -29.00 -7.38 17.66
N SER A 560 -28.76 -7.61 18.95
CA SER A 560 -29.18 -6.68 20.00
C SER A 560 -28.47 -6.96 21.33
N GLY A 561 -28.60 -6.02 22.28
CA GLY A 561 -28.01 -6.09 23.61
C GLY A 561 -26.56 -5.61 23.64
N VAL A 562 -25.84 -5.87 24.74
CA VAL A 562 -24.44 -5.44 24.93
C VAL A 562 -23.49 -6.57 24.59
N TYR A 563 -22.79 -6.46 23.47
CA TYR A 563 -21.83 -7.43 22.98
C TYR A 563 -20.63 -7.61 23.92
N HIS A 564 -20.22 -8.86 24.08
CA HIS A 564 -18.92 -9.29 24.58
C HIS A 564 -18.55 -10.60 23.88
N ARG A 565 -17.26 -10.81 23.68
CA ARG A 565 -16.75 -11.99 22.98
C ARG A 565 -17.05 -13.27 23.75
N VAL A 566 -17.50 -14.30 23.04
CA VAL A 566 -17.74 -15.66 23.57
C VAL A 566 -17.08 -16.76 22.72
N THR A 567 -16.33 -16.39 21.69
CA THR A 567 -15.58 -17.30 20.81
C THR A 567 -14.08 -16.97 20.80
N ASP A 568 -13.27 -17.93 20.36
CA ASP A 568 -11.80 -17.85 20.38
C ASP A 568 -11.17 -17.70 18.98
N ARG A 569 -11.98 -17.51 17.94
CA ARG A 569 -11.46 -17.32 16.58
C ARG A 569 -11.40 -15.83 16.24
N PRO A 570 -10.20 -15.21 16.25
CA PRO A 570 -10.04 -13.86 15.77
C PRO A 570 -10.23 -13.87 14.25
N ILE A 571 -10.91 -12.85 13.76
CA ILE A 571 -11.07 -12.63 12.33
C ILE A 571 -10.02 -11.58 11.92
N GLY A 572 -9.94 -10.45 12.62
CA GLY A 572 -8.97 -9.37 12.33
C GLY A 572 -9.30 -8.09 13.11
N GLN A 573 -8.94 -6.91 12.60
CA GLN A 573 -9.25 -5.62 13.22
C GLN A 573 -10.26 -4.83 12.40
N HIS A 574 -11.21 -4.16 13.03
CA HIS A 574 -12.20 -3.34 12.34
C HIS A 574 -12.22 -1.92 12.90
N VAL A 575 -12.61 -0.95 12.07
CA VAL A 575 -12.69 0.46 12.45
C VAL A 575 -14.15 0.90 12.48
N ILE A 576 -14.55 1.50 13.59
CA ILE A 576 -15.93 1.91 13.85
C ILE A 576 -16.03 3.36 14.33
N LYS A 577 -17.24 3.91 14.29
CA LYS A 577 -17.56 5.26 14.81
C LYS A 577 -18.31 5.13 16.14
N ILE A 578 -17.73 5.61 17.23
CA ILE A 578 -18.37 5.67 18.54
C ILE A 578 -19.15 6.98 18.65
N ILE A 579 -20.45 6.90 18.92
CA ILE A 579 -21.36 8.05 18.94
C ILE A 579 -21.92 8.36 20.33
N GLY A 580 -21.67 7.50 21.32
CA GLY A 580 -22.25 7.65 22.66
C GLY A 580 -21.96 6.48 23.57
N TRP A 581 -22.63 6.45 24.72
CA TRP A 581 -22.49 5.41 25.73
C TRP A 581 -23.77 5.31 26.57
N GLY A 582 -23.86 4.25 27.37
CA GLY A 582 -24.93 4.10 28.35
C GLY A 582 -24.70 2.90 29.25
N ARG A 583 -25.79 2.49 29.92
CA ARG A 583 -25.86 1.27 30.74
C ARG A 583 -27.14 0.52 30.40
N GLU A 584 -27.02 -0.78 30.14
CA GLU A 584 -28.16 -1.67 29.86
C GLU A 584 -28.04 -2.91 30.73
N SER A 585 -29.09 -3.22 31.50
CA SER A 585 -29.13 -4.37 32.41
C SER A 585 -27.90 -4.48 33.34
N GLY A 586 -27.42 -3.33 33.83
CA GLY A 586 -26.25 -3.24 34.71
C GLY A 586 -24.89 -3.30 34.01
N VAL A 587 -24.84 -3.36 32.67
CA VAL A 587 -23.62 -3.42 31.88
C VAL A 587 -23.40 -2.10 31.15
N ASP A 588 -22.25 -1.48 31.39
CA ASP A 588 -21.82 -0.26 30.70
C ASP A 588 -21.42 -0.57 29.26
N TYR A 589 -21.84 0.28 28.32
CA TYR A 589 -21.58 0.08 26.89
C TYR A 589 -21.13 1.35 26.17
N TRP A 590 -20.41 1.17 25.07
CA TRP A 590 -20.25 2.13 23.99
C TRP A 590 -21.35 1.93 22.95
N LEU A 591 -21.96 3.01 22.48
CA LEU A 591 -22.91 3.01 21.36
C LEU A 591 -22.13 3.28 20.07
N VAL A 592 -22.20 2.33 19.14
CA VAL A 592 -21.32 2.28 17.98
C VAL A 592 -22.11 2.18 16.69
N ALA A 593 -21.75 3.01 15.72
CA ALA A 593 -22.21 2.91 14.33
C ALA A 593 -21.23 2.04 13.54
N ASN A 594 -21.74 0.96 12.94
CA ASN A 594 -20.97 0.11 12.02
C ASN A 594 -21.12 0.61 10.58
N SER A 595 -20.36 0.01 9.65
CA SER A 595 -20.28 0.39 8.23
C SER A 595 -20.77 -0.71 7.29
N PHE A 596 -21.64 -1.61 7.76
CA PHE A 596 -22.21 -2.72 6.99
C PHE A 596 -23.68 -2.48 6.60
N GLY A 597 -24.06 -1.21 6.49
CA GLY A 597 -25.42 -0.81 6.17
C GLY A 597 -26.43 -1.06 7.30
N PRO A 598 -27.67 -0.54 7.14
CA PRO A 598 -28.68 -0.57 8.19
C PRO A 598 -29.32 -1.96 8.42
N LYS A 599 -29.05 -2.95 7.57
CA LYS A 599 -29.60 -4.31 7.74
C LYS A 599 -28.83 -5.16 8.75
N TRP A 600 -27.60 -4.77 9.06
CA TRP A 600 -26.75 -5.46 10.02
C TRP A 600 -27.04 -4.99 11.46
N GLY A 601 -27.00 -5.89 12.43
CA GLY A 601 -27.12 -5.54 13.85
C GLY A 601 -28.46 -4.89 14.22
N ASP A 602 -28.40 -3.87 15.06
CA ASP A 602 -29.54 -3.03 15.43
C ASP A 602 -29.59 -1.80 14.53
N HIS A 603 -30.17 -1.96 13.34
CA HIS A 603 -30.30 -0.90 12.33
C HIS A 603 -28.94 -0.28 11.91
N GLY A 604 -27.88 -1.09 11.87
CA GLY A 604 -26.50 -0.68 11.60
C GLY A 604 -25.69 -0.28 12.83
N PHE A 605 -26.31 -0.23 14.00
CA PHE A 605 -25.66 0.04 15.26
C PHE A 605 -25.40 -1.24 16.06
N PHE A 606 -24.49 -1.14 17.01
CA PHE A 606 -24.32 -2.14 18.07
C PHE A 606 -23.84 -1.49 19.36
N LYS A 607 -23.98 -2.23 20.46
CA LYS A 607 -23.46 -1.87 21.77
C LYS A 607 -22.38 -2.87 22.18
N ILE A 608 -21.27 -2.39 22.70
CA ILE A 608 -20.13 -3.23 23.17
C ILE A 608 -19.70 -2.78 24.56
N ARG A 609 -19.27 -3.72 25.41
CA ARG A 609 -18.88 -3.44 26.79
C ARG A 609 -17.83 -2.32 26.87
N ARG A 610 -18.07 -1.37 27.77
CA ARG A 610 -17.21 -0.23 28.07
C ARG A 610 -16.58 -0.38 29.45
N GLY A 611 -15.40 0.19 29.66
CA GLY A 611 -14.71 0.22 30.96
C GLY A 611 -13.66 -0.86 31.14
N ILE A 612 -13.58 -1.82 30.23
CA ILE A 612 -12.75 -3.03 30.35
C ILE A 612 -11.90 -3.30 29.11
N ASN A 613 -11.86 -2.36 28.15
CA ASN A 613 -11.19 -2.52 26.87
C ASN A 613 -11.60 -3.81 26.13
N GLU A 614 -12.90 -4.11 26.10
CA GLU A 614 -13.46 -5.29 25.43
C GLU A 614 -13.03 -5.30 23.96
N CYS A 615 -12.42 -6.40 23.51
CA CYS A 615 -11.89 -6.53 22.15
C CYS A 615 -10.96 -5.36 21.73
N SER A 616 -10.21 -4.79 22.67
CA SER A 616 -9.24 -3.71 22.41
C SER A 616 -9.86 -2.38 21.93
N ILE A 617 -11.18 -2.19 22.03
CA ILE A 617 -11.88 -1.01 21.49
C ILE A 617 -11.44 0.33 22.11
N GLU A 618 -10.92 0.31 23.34
CA GLU A 618 -10.51 1.51 24.08
C GLU A 618 -9.02 1.82 23.87
N GLN A 619 -8.28 0.93 23.18
CA GLN A 619 -6.83 1.01 23.06
C GLN A 619 -6.36 2.04 22.02
N ASN A 620 -7.08 2.15 20.90
CA ASN A 620 -6.70 3.02 19.78
C ASN A 620 -7.93 3.80 19.29
N ILE A 621 -8.14 4.97 19.88
CA ILE A 621 -9.21 5.89 19.51
C ILE A 621 -8.58 7.16 18.95
N SER A 622 -9.10 7.67 17.84
CA SER A 622 -8.61 8.88 17.20
C SER A 622 -9.75 9.81 16.77
N ALA A 623 -9.41 11.09 16.69
CA ALA A 623 -10.30 12.15 16.30
C ALA A 623 -9.53 13.33 15.70
N GLY A 624 -10.26 14.28 15.14
CA GLY A 624 -9.74 15.56 14.70
C GLY A 624 -10.80 16.64 14.75
N LEU A 625 -10.39 17.90 14.55
CA LEU A 625 -11.31 19.03 14.44
C LEU A 625 -11.29 19.59 13.02
N PRO A 626 -12.44 20.09 12.53
CA PRO A 626 -12.49 20.77 11.23
C PRO A 626 -11.77 22.13 11.28
N LYS A 627 -11.42 22.65 10.11
CA LYS A 627 -11.01 24.03 9.90
C LYS A 627 -12.21 24.75 9.24
N LEU A 628 -12.97 25.48 10.06
CA LEU A 628 -14.18 26.20 9.63
C LEU A 628 -13.90 27.55 8.96
#